data_AF-C7HU29-F1
#
_entry.id   AF-C7HU29-F1
#
_cell.length_a   1.000
_cell.length_b   1.000
_cell.length_c   1.000
_cell.angle_alpha   90.00
_cell.angle_beta   90.00
_cell.angle_gamma   90.00
#
_symmetry.space_group_name_H-M   'P 1'
#
loop_
_entity.id
_entity.type
_entity.pdbx_description
1 polymer ?
#
loop_
_entity_poly.entity_id
_entity_poly.type
_entity_poly.pdbx_seq_one_letter_code
_entity_poly.pdbx_strand_id
1 'polypeptide(L)'
;MRNNKNNNISKIYNKNKYNLVLLVIVLLISIFLFSKLASYISNKSLSNYDNEIVVIKNNDSEIDSLSLKDIRKMGKNEMKFTTPKGEEFKLVGVSIEKILNKEGINPNLNNTVEFSDGYGHTTNMSMETALEVNRVLLVYKINNKANMDYDKKLGIFFIVDKQEKDSSKWIKNIQSINIK
;
A
#
# COMPACT_ATOMS: atom_id res chain seq x y z
N MET A 1 -44.90 30.75 30.69
CA MET A 1 -44.54 29.33 30.86
C MET A 1 -43.04 29.19 30.66
N ARG A 2 -42.27 28.85 31.70
CA ARG A 2 -40.80 28.76 31.63
C ARG A 2 -40.39 27.29 31.58
N ASN A 3 -39.88 26.85 30.43
CA ASN A 3 -39.49 25.46 30.19
C ASN A 3 -38.40 25.01 31.17
N ASN A 4 -38.73 24.04 32.03
CA ASN A 4 -37.78 23.32 32.89
C ASN A 4 -36.89 22.43 32.00
N LYS A 5 -35.74 22.94 31.58
CA LYS A 5 -34.73 22.15 30.84
C LYS A 5 -34.00 21.22 31.82
N ASN A 6 -34.10 19.91 31.53
CA ASN A 6 -33.38 18.78 32.09
C ASN A 6 -32.13 19.08 32.94
N ASN A 7 -32.29 19.12 34.27
CA ASN A 7 -31.21 19.26 35.26
C ASN A 7 -30.64 17.92 35.77
N ASN A 8 -31.04 16.77 35.21
CA ASN A 8 -30.56 15.47 35.66
C ASN A 8 -29.16 15.13 35.15
N ILE A 9 -28.78 15.60 33.95
CA ILE A 9 -27.47 15.32 33.35
C ILE A 9 -26.33 16.02 34.13
N SER A 10 -26.55 17.26 34.56
CA SER A 10 -25.56 18.04 35.33
C SER A 10 -25.30 17.49 36.73
N LYS A 11 -26.34 16.94 37.39
CA LYS A 11 -26.21 16.27 38.70
C LYS A 11 -25.43 14.96 38.61
N ILE A 12 -25.67 14.16 37.57
CA ILE A 12 -24.95 12.90 37.33
C ILE A 12 -23.47 13.16 37.01
N TYR A 13 -23.19 14.20 36.22
CA TYR A 13 -21.82 14.62 35.87
C TYR A 13 -21.02 15.04 37.11
N ASN A 14 -21.57 15.87 37.98
CA ASN A 14 -20.85 16.36 39.17
C ASN A 14 -20.58 15.28 40.22
N LYS A 15 -21.45 14.27 40.34
CA LYS A 15 -21.28 13.16 41.31
C LYS A 15 -20.23 12.15 40.85
N ASN A 16 -20.13 11.91 39.54
CA ASN A 16 -19.24 10.89 38.96
C ASN A 16 -18.12 11.48 38.08
N LYS A 17 -17.79 12.77 38.26
CA LYS A 17 -16.84 13.50 37.38
C LYS A 17 -15.51 12.76 37.19
N TYR A 18 -14.96 12.20 38.26
CA TYR A 18 -13.70 11.46 38.22
C TYR A 18 -13.82 10.12 37.48
N ASN A 19 -14.95 9.41 37.64
CA ASN A 19 -15.21 8.17 36.91
C ASN A 19 -15.45 8.42 35.41
N LEU A 20 -16.08 9.54 35.06
CA LEU A 20 -16.24 9.97 33.67
C LEU A 20 -14.89 10.34 33.03
N VAL A 21 -14.05 11.09 33.74
CA VAL A 21 -12.68 11.40 33.27
C VAL A 21 -11.85 10.12 33.12
N LEU A 22 -11.93 9.20 34.08
CA LEU A 22 -11.25 7.90 34.01
C LEU A 22 -11.74 7.08 32.81
N LEU A 23 -13.05 7.06 32.54
CA LEU A 23 -13.64 6.36 31.40
C LEU A 23 -13.12 6.93 30.07
N VAL A 24 -13.01 8.26 29.95
CA VAL A 24 -12.43 8.91 28.76
C VAL A 24 -10.96 8.52 28.59
N ILE A 25 -10.18 8.50 29.66
CA ILE A 25 -8.76 8.10 29.63
C ILE A 25 -8.63 6.63 29.18
N VAL A 26 -9.44 5.73 29.75
CA VAL A 26 -9.47 4.31 29.36
C VAL A 26 -9.85 4.14 27.89
N LEU A 27 -10.82 4.91 27.39
CA LEU A 27 -11.20 4.91 25.97
C LEU A 27 -10.05 5.36 25.07
N LEU A 28 -9.34 6.43 25.43
CA LEU A 28 -8.20 6.93 24.67
C LEU A 28 -7.06 5.90 24.62
N ILE A 29 -6.73 5.28 25.76
CA ILE A 29 -5.73 4.21 25.83
C ILE A 29 -6.15 3.00 24.99
N SER A 30 -7.43 2.63 25.06
CA SER A 30 -7.98 1.50 24.27
C SER A 30 -7.87 1.78 22.78
N ILE A 31 -8.28 2.96 22.31
CA ILE A 31 -8.17 3.37 20.90
C ILE A 31 -6.71 3.34 20.44
N PHE A 32 -5.78 3.86 21.27
CA PHE A 32 -4.36 3.84 20.98
C PHE A 32 -3.82 2.41 20.85
N LEU A 33 -4.14 1.51 21.79
CA LEU A 33 -3.72 0.11 21.75
C LEU A 33 -4.31 -0.63 20.54
N PHE A 34 -5.59 -0.43 20.23
CA PHE A 34 -6.24 -1.00 19.05
C PHE A 34 -5.55 -0.59 17.74
N SER A 35 -5.13 0.68 17.63
CA SER A 35 -4.40 1.17 16.44
C SER A 35 -3.06 0.43 16.24
N LYS A 36 -2.37 0.10 17.34
CA LYS A 36 -1.09 -0.64 17.30
C LYS A 36 -1.31 -2.10 16.91
N LEU A 37 -2.35 -2.76 17.42
CA LEU A 37 -2.67 -4.15 17.03
C LEU A 37 -2.98 -4.27 15.54
N ALA A 38 -3.80 -3.36 14.99
CA ALA A 38 -4.13 -3.37 13.57
C ALA A 38 -2.88 -3.23 12.68
N SER A 39 -1.93 -2.36 13.07
CA SER A 39 -0.66 -2.21 12.38
C SER A 39 0.26 -3.43 12.55
N TYR A 40 0.27 -4.06 13.72
CA TYR A 40 1.09 -5.24 14.01
C TYR A 40 0.65 -6.44 13.16
N ILE A 41 -0.66 -6.71 13.12
CA ILE A 41 -1.24 -7.79 12.32
C ILE A 41 -0.98 -7.54 10.82
N SER A 42 -1.11 -6.30 10.36
CA SER A 42 -0.81 -5.96 8.96
C SER A 42 0.66 -6.19 8.59
N ASN A 43 1.58 -5.87 9.49
CA ASN A 43 3.02 -6.05 9.25
C ASN A 43 3.47 -7.50 9.39
N LYS A 44 2.79 -8.32 10.19
CA LYS A 44 3.13 -9.73 10.39
C LYS A 44 2.96 -10.57 9.12
N SER A 45 1.93 -10.28 8.33
CA SER A 45 1.75 -10.93 7.02
C SER A 45 2.89 -10.56 6.06
N LEU A 46 3.32 -9.29 6.06
CA LEU A 46 4.43 -8.83 5.23
C LEU A 46 5.80 -9.39 5.65
N SER A 47 6.04 -9.58 6.95
CA SER A 47 7.36 -10.03 7.44
C SER A 47 7.76 -11.41 6.94
N ASN A 48 6.80 -12.25 6.56
CA ASN A 48 7.08 -13.56 5.96
C ASN A 48 7.76 -13.46 4.59
N TYR A 49 7.64 -12.29 3.95
CA TYR A 49 8.08 -12.03 2.58
C TYR A 49 9.11 -10.90 2.52
N ASP A 50 9.66 -10.46 3.65
CA ASP A 50 10.57 -9.29 3.72
C ASP A 50 11.83 -9.48 2.86
N ASN A 51 12.24 -10.73 2.63
CA ASN A 51 13.41 -11.10 1.83
C ASN A 51 13.09 -11.35 0.35
N GLU A 52 11.82 -11.27 -0.07
CA GLU A 52 11.44 -11.40 -1.47
C GLU A 52 11.94 -10.19 -2.25
N ILE A 53 12.49 -10.41 -3.44
CA ILE A 53 13.24 -9.40 -4.19
C ILE A 53 12.53 -9.08 -5.50
N VAL A 54 12.63 -7.82 -5.92
CA VAL A 54 12.46 -7.42 -7.32
C VAL A 54 13.80 -6.92 -7.86
N VAL A 55 14.21 -7.45 -9.01
CA VAL A 55 15.47 -7.08 -9.65
C VAL A 55 15.25 -5.83 -10.52
N ILE A 56 16.08 -4.82 -10.37
CA ILE A 56 16.07 -3.62 -11.20
C ILE A 56 17.19 -3.72 -12.23
N LYS A 57 16.83 -3.51 -13.50
CA LYS A 57 17.72 -3.64 -14.64
C LYS A 57 17.71 -2.38 -15.50
N ASN A 58 18.84 -2.13 -16.16
CA ASN A 58 18.99 -1.12 -17.19
C ASN A 58 19.66 -1.76 -18.39
N ASN A 59 18.99 -1.76 -19.55
CA ASN A 59 19.42 -2.46 -20.76
C ASN A 59 19.82 -3.92 -20.47
N ASP A 60 18.92 -4.67 -19.83
CA ASP A 60 19.07 -6.08 -19.45
C ASP A 60 20.15 -6.39 -18.40
N SER A 61 20.96 -5.41 -18.01
CA SER A 61 21.96 -5.54 -16.96
C SER A 61 21.34 -5.24 -15.60
N GLU A 62 21.54 -6.12 -14.62
CA GLU A 62 21.15 -5.87 -13.23
C GLU A 62 21.96 -4.71 -12.64
N ILE A 63 21.26 -3.76 -12.02
CA ILE A 63 21.85 -2.58 -11.40
C ILE A 63 21.54 -2.49 -9.90
N ASP A 64 20.40 -3.03 -9.46
CA ASP A 64 20.04 -3.16 -8.05
C ASP A 64 19.07 -4.33 -7.87
N SER A 65 18.92 -4.78 -6.64
CA SER A 65 17.98 -5.82 -6.22
C SER A 65 17.30 -5.38 -4.92
N LEU A 66 16.00 -5.10 -5.00
CA LEU A 66 15.25 -4.51 -3.90
C LEU A 66 14.41 -5.56 -3.19
N SER A 67 14.69 -5.77 -1.91
CA SER A 67 13.81 -6.60 -1.08
C SER A 67 12.47 -5.91 -0.78
N LEU A 68 11.43 -6.66 -0.45
CA LEU A 68 10.16 -6.12 0.03
C LEU A 68 10.39 -5.18 1.23
N LYS A 69 11.33 -5.54 2.12
CA LYS A 69 11.70 -4.70 3.25
C LYS A 69 12.26 -3.35 2.81
N ASP A 70 13.06 -3.31 1.73
CA ASP A 70 13.64 -2.07 1.21
C ASP A 70 12.61 -1.23 0.47
N ILE A 71 11.77 -1.85 -0.36
CA ILE A 71 10.61 -1.20 -0.99
C ILE A 71 9.74 -0.51 0.06
N ARG A 72 9.41 -1.20 1.16
CA ARG A 72 8.59 -0.62 2.24
C ARG A 72 9.22 0.62 2.89
N LYS A 73 10.55 0.75 2.92
CA LYS A 73 11.25 1.91 3.46
C LYS A 73 11.21 3.13 2.52
N MET A 74 10.98 2.93 1.21
CA MET A 74 10.91 4.01 0.21
C MET A 74 9.67 4.89 0.34
N GLY A 75 8.76 4.54 1.26
CA GLY A 75 7.52 5.26 1.52
C GLY A 75 6.34 4.63 0.81
N LYS A 76 5.20 4.58 1.52
CA LYS A 76 3.99 3.93 1.03
C LYS A 76 3.09 4.89 0.27
N ASN A 77 2.47 4.37 -0.78
CA ASN A 77 1.36 4.97 -1.49
C ASN A 77 0.14 4.06 -1.32
N GLU A 78 -1.00 4.67 -0.99
CA GLU A 78 -2.26 3.95 -0.80
C GLU A 78 -3.22 4.33 -1.94
N MET A 79 -3.98 3.35 -2.42
CA MET A 79 -5.03 3.54 -3.42
C MET A 79 -6.26 2.75 -2.98
N LYS A 80 -7.44 3.32 -3.22
CA LYS A 80 -8.70 2.56 -3.18
C LYS A 80 -9.03 2.10 -4.59
N PHE A 81 -9.28 0.81 -4.76
CA PHE A 81 -9.73 0.22 -6.01
C PHE A 81 -11.14 -0.33 -5.81
N THR A 82 -12.06 0.03 -6.69
CA THR A 82 -13.45 -0.42 -6.63
C THR A 82 -13.74 -1.27 -7.84
N THR A 83 -14.16 -2.52 -7.64
CA THR A 83 -14.54 -3.39 -8.75
C THR A 83 -15.87 -2.97 -9.37
N PRO A 84 -16.18 -3.42 -10.59
CA PRO A 84 -17.51 -3.20 -11.20
C PRO A 84 -18.67 -3.73 -10.35
N LYS A 85 -18.42 -4.69 -9.46
CA LYS A 85 -19.41 -5.25 -8.52
C LYS A 85 -19.57 -4.40 -7.23
N GLY A 86 -18.83 -3.30 -7.10
CA GLY A 86 -18.89 -2.40 -5.94
C GLY A 86 -18.01 -2.81 -4.76
N GLU A 87 -17.14 -3.82 -4.91
CA GLU A 87 -16.22 -4.22 -3.83
C GLU A 87 -15.04 -3.27 -3.78
N GLU A 88 -14.72 -2.75 -2.60
CA GLU A 88 -13.59 -1.85 -2.38
C GLU A 88 -12.37 -2.57 -1.77
N PHE A 89 -11.21 -2.33 -2.37
CA PHE A 89 -9.92 -2.85 -1.92
C PHE A 89 -8.97 -1.69 -1.65
N LYS A 90 -8.26 -1.76 -0.53
CA LYS A 90 -7.17 -0.86 -0.20
C LYS A 90 -5.85 -1.48 -0.65
N LEU A 91 -5.28 -0.94 -1.72
CA LEU A 91 -3.97 -1.32 -2.25
C LEU A 91 -2.89 -0.45 -1.60
N VAL A 92 -1.76 -1.05 -1.29
CA VAL A 92 -0.57 -0.36 -0.76
C VAL A 92 0.67 -0.81 -1.53
N GLY A 93 1.40 0.16 -2.04
CA GLY A 93 2.59 -0.05 -2.87
C GLY A 93 3.57 1.11 -2.80
N VAL A 94 4.62 1.05 -3.61
CA VAL A 94 5.52 2.18 -3.89
C VAL A 94 5.34 2.59 -5.34
N SER A 95 5.40 3.88 -5.62
CA SER A 95 5.32 4.34 -7.00
C SER A 95 6.57 4.00 -7.80
N ILE A 96 6.37 3.62 -9.07
CA ILE A 96 7.47 3.26 -9.97
C ILE A 96 8.41 4.45 -10.15
N GLU A 97 7.90 5.69 -10.23
CA GLU A 97 8.77 6.86 -10.35
C GLU A 97 9.77 6.97 -9.19
N LYS A 98 9.38 6.63 -7.96
CA LYS A 98 10.29 6.67 -6.80
C LYS A 98 11.37 5.61 -6.89
N ILE A 99 11.01 4.40 -7.33
CA ILE A 99 11.96 3.31 -7.52
C ILE A 99 12.98 3.73 -8.58
N LEU A 100 12.52 4.22 -9.73
CA LEU A 100 13.39 4.65 -10.83
C LEU A 100 14.30 5.83 -10.45
N ASN A 101 13.76 6.84 -9.77
CA ASN A 101 14.52 8.01 -9.34
C ASN A 101 15.59 7.67 -8.29
N LYS A 102 15.34 6.68 -7.42
CA LYS A 102 16.32 6.22 -6.43
C LYS A 102 17.56 5.65 -7.11
N GLU A 103 17.38 4.90 -8.20
CA GLU A 103 18.49 4.26 -8.91
C GLU A 103 19.31 5.22 -9.78
N GLY A 104 19.00 6.53 -9.76
CA GLY A 104 19.79 7.56 -10.44
C GLY A 104 19.77 7.45 -11.97
N ILE A 105 18.79 6.73 -12.51
CA ILE A 105 18.64 6.52 -13.94
C ILE A 105 18.07 7.80 -14.51
N ASN A 106 18.77 8.44 -15.46
CA ASN A 106 18.23 9.56 -16.21
C ASN A 106 17.40 9.00 -17.38
N PRO A 107 16.09 8.81 -17.21
CA PRO A 107 15.32 8.03 -18.14
C PRO A 107 14.97 8.93 -19.32
N ASN A 108 15.39 8.56 -20.52
CA ASN A 108 14.87 9.20 -21.71
C ASN A 108 13.37 8.87 -21.82
N LEU A 109 12.52 9.85 -22.11
CA LEU A 109 11.07 9.63 -22.25
C LEU A 109 10.73 8.64 -23.38
N ASN A 110 11.63 8.46 -24.35
CA ASN A 110 11.50 7.48 -25.42
C ASN A 110 11.76 6.03 -24.97
N ASN A 111 12.30 5.83 -23.75
CA ASN A 111 12.52 4.51 -23.20
C ASN A 111 11.20 3.84 -22.83
N THR A 112 11.29 2.55 -22.55
CA THR A 112 10.21 1.72 -22.04
C THR A 112 10.61 1.06 -20.73
N VAL A 113 9.62 0.82 -19.88
CA VAL A 113 9.77 0.00 -18.69
C VAL A 113 9.15 -1.36 -18.99
N GLU A 114 9.99 -2.38 -19.01
CA GLU A 114 9.62 -3.78 -19.17
C GLU A 114 9.47 -4.42 -17.78
N PHE A 115 8.32 -5.02 -17.54
CA PHE A 115 8.02 -5.79 -16.34
C PHE A 115 8.05 -7.27 -16.70
N SER A 116 8.87 -8.07 -16.01
CA SER A 116 8.95 -9.52 -16.23
C SER A 116 8.34 -10.26 -15.03
N ASP A 117 7.49 -11.23 -15.33
CA ASP A 117 6.92 -12.12 -14.32
C ASP A 117 7.82 -13.32 -14.02
N GLY A 118 7.47 -14.10 -12.98
CA GLY A 118 8.20 -15.33 -12.62
C GLY A 118 8.08 -16.49 -13.62
N TYR A 119 7.34 -16.32 -14.72
CA TYR A 119 7.21 -17.29 -15.81
C TYR A 119 7.94 -16.85 -17.08
N GLY A 120 8.59 -15.68 -17.06
CA GLY A 120 9.32 -15.12 -18.20
C GLY A 120 8.44 -14.33 -19.18
N HIS A 121 7.17 -14.07 -18.87
CA HIS A 121 6.36 -13.17 -19.67
C HIS A 121 6.74 -11.72 -19.38
N THR A 122 6.75 -10.90 -20.42
CA THR A 122 7.07 -9.48 -20.31
C THR A 122 5.88 -8.61 -20.67
N THR A 123 5.75 -7.47 -20.00
CA THR A 123 4.78 -6.44 -20.31
C THR A 123 5.47 -5.09 -20.31
N ASN A 124 5.26 -4.30 -21.36
CA ASN A 124 5.93 -3.03 -21.54
C ASN A 124 5.00 -1.86 -21.23
N MET A 125 5.57 -0.81 -20.67
CA MET A 125 4.92 0.47 -20.38
C MET A 125 5.82 1.60 -20.86
N SER A 126 5.23 2.69 -21.36
CA SER A 126 6.02 3.86 -21.74
C SER A 126 6.69 4.48 -20.51
N MET A 127 7.92 5.00 -20.69
CA MET A 127 8.62 5.71 -19.61
C MET A 127 7.81 6.91 -19.11
N GLU A 128 7.14 7.63 -20.02
CA GLU A 128 6.23 8.73 -19.68
C GLU A 128 5.20 8.31 -18.62
N THR A 129 4.49 7.21 -18.86
CA THR A 129 3.48 6.70 -17.91
C THR A 129 4.11 6.23 -16.60
N ALA A 130 5.29 5.58 -16.66
CA ALA A 130 5.97 5.07 -15.47
C ALA A 130 6.53 6.17 -14.55
N LEU A 131 6.90 7.33 -15.12
CA LEU A 131 7.43 8.48 -14.39
C LEU A 131 6.36 9.45 -13.88
N GLU A 132 5.10 9.29 -14.30
CA GLU A 132 4.01 10.10 -13.77
C GLU A 132 3.83 9.88 -12.26
N VAL A 133 3.90 10.99 -11.54
CA VAL A 133 3.93 11.00 -10.07
C VAL A 133 2.73 10.27 -9.49
N ASN A 134 3.02 9.20 -8.74
CA ASN A 134 2.07 8.34 -8.07
C ASN A 134 1.03 7.68 -9.00
N ARG A 135 1.27 7.58 -10.31
CA ARG A 135 0.33 6.94 -11.26
C ARG A 135 0.46 5.42 -11.23
N VAL A 136 1.69 4.91 -11.36
CA VAL A 136 1.96 3.47 -11.44
C VAL A 136 2.56 2.99 -10.13
N LEU A 137 1.98 1.94 -9.54
CA LEU A 137 2.39 1.40 -8.25
C LEU A 137 2.89 -0.04 -8.38
N LEU A 138 4.04 -0.33 -7.77
CA LEU A 138 4.45 -1.66 -7.36
C LEU A 138 3.75 -2.01 -6.04
N VAL A 139 2.64 -2.74 -6.14
CA VAL A 139 1.79 -3.10 -5.02
C VAL A 139 2.33 -4.36 -4.35
N TYR A 140 2.41 -4.32 -3.02
CA TYR A 140 2.86 -5.45 -2.19
C TYR A 140 1.84 -5.85 -1.10
N LYS A 141 0.74 -5.09 -0.95
CA LYS A 141 -0.28 -5.33 0.08
C LYS A 141 -1.69 -4.96 -0.38
N ILE A 142 -2.67 -5.82 -0.06
CA ILE A 142 -4.11 -5.60 -0.23
C ILE A 142 -4.82 -5.80 1.09
N ASN A 143 -5.71 -4.88 1.48
CA ASN A 143 -6.56 -5.00 2.68
C ASN A 143 -5.79 -5.44 3.94
N ASN A 144 -4.63 -4.81 4.15
CA ASN A 144 -3.69 -5.07 5.24
C ASN A 144 -2.93 -6.41 5.21
N LYS A 145 -3.08 -7.25 4.19
CA LYS A 145 -2.33 -8.51 4.01
C LYS A 145 -1.37 -8.43 2.84
N ALA A 146 -0.24 -9.14 2.92
CA ALA A 146 0.63 -9.36 1.78
C ALA A 146 -0.17 -9.94 0.61
N ASN A 147 0.22 -9.60 -0.62
CA ASN A 147 -0.50 -10.02 -1.82
C ASN A 147 -0.66 -11.55 -1.89
N MET A 148 0.41 -12.30 -1.62
CA MET A 148 0.40 -13.76 -1.60
C MET A 148 -0.56 -14.37 -0.58
N ASP A 149 -0.79 -13.70 0.55
CA ASP A 149 -1.73 -14.13 1.59
C ASP A 149 -3.19 -13.75 1.25
N TYR A 150 -3.36 -12.81 0.31
CA TYR A 150 -4.66 -12.35 -0.17
C TYR A 150 -5.13 -13.18 -1.37
N ASP A 151 -4.32 -13.24 -2.44
CA ASP A 151 -4.51 -14.08 -3.61
C ASP A 151 -3.13 -14.47 -4.18
N LYS A 152 -2.81 -15.75 -4.11
CA LYS A 152 -1.53 -16.31 -4.61
C LYS A 152 -1.27 -16.00 -6.08
N LYS A 153 -2.31 -15.79 -6.89
CA LYS A 153 -2.16 -15.47 -8.32
C LYS A 153 -1.54 -14.10 -8.58
N LEU A 154 -1.56 -13.21 -7.59
CA LEU A 154 -0.97 -11.87 -7.70
C LEU A 154 0.56 -11.91 -7.57
N GLY A 155 1.12 -12.97 -6.97
CA GLY A 155 2.51 -13.01 -6.54
C GLY A 155 2.81 -12.05 -5.39
N ILE A 156 4.09 -11.88 -5.06
CA ILE A 156 4.52 -10.94 -4.00
C ILE A 156 4.32 -9.50 -4.46
N PHE A 157 4.70 -9.20 -5.70
CA PHE A 157 4.63 -7.89 -6.30
C PHE A 157 3.75 -7.92 -7.55
N PHE A 158 2.94 -6.88 -7.74
CA PHE A 158 2.22 -6.65 -8.99
C PHE A 158 2.16 -5.15 -9.31
N ILE A 159 2.01 -4.83 -10.60
CA ILE A 159 1.87 -3.44 -11.09
C ILE A 159 0.41 -3.08 -11.25
N VAL A 160 0.08 -1.87 -10.81
CA VAL A 160 -1.21 -1.21 -11.07
C VAL A 160 -0.94 0.18 -11.65
N ASP A 161 -1.52 0.46 -12.81
CA ASP A 161 -1.78 1.85 -13.23
C ASP A 161 -3.08 2.30 -12.57
N LYS A 162 -3.02 3.40 -11.79
CA LYS A 162 -4.21 3.95 -11.12
C LYS A 162 -5.32 4.38 -12.06
N GLN A 163 -5.00 4.69 -13.31
CA GLN A 163 -6.00 5.04 -14.32
C GLN A 163 -6.76 3.80 -14.82
N GLU A 164 -6.21 2.60 -14.61
CA GLU A 164 -6.84 1.34 -15.00
C GLU A 164 -7.79 0.83 -13.91
N LYS A 165 -9.06 0.65 -14.30
CA LYS A 165 -10.14 0.19 -13.42
C LYS A 165 -10.39 -1.30 -13.54
N ASP A 166 -9.80 -1.97 -14.53
CA ASP A 166 -9.91 -3.40 -14.71
C ASP A 166 -8.72 -4.14 -14.08
N SER A 167 -9.02 -4.93 -13.04
CA SER A 167 -8.05 -5.80 -12.37
C SER A 167 -7.46 -6.90 -13.25
N SER A 168 -8.08 -7.18 -14.40
CA SER A 168 -7.55 -8.14 -15.38
C SER A 168 -6.25 -7.65 -16.01
N LYS A 169 -6.05 -6.32 -16.09
CA LYS A 169 -4.88 -5.68 -16.69
C LYS A 169 -3.72 -5.46 -15.72
N TRP A 170 -3.88 -5.86 -14.46
CA TRP A 170 -2.77 -5.81 -13.51
C TRP A 170 -1.65 -6.77 -13.94
N ILE A 171 -0.42 -6.29 -13.88
CA ILE A 171 0.76 -7.09 -14.26
C ILE A 171 1.22 -7.83 -13.01
N LYS A 172 0.97 -9.13 -12.95
CA LYS A 172 1.08 -9.94 -11.73
C LYS A 172 2.44 -10.63 -11.62
N ASN A 173 2.80 -11.01 -10.40
CA ASN A 173 3.97 -11.83 -10.10
C ASN A 173 5.29 -11.28 -10.66
N ILE A 174 5.50 -9.97 -10.49
CA ILE A 174 6.69 -9.28 -10.96
C ILE A 174 7.93 -9.77 -10.24
N GLN A 175 8.97 -10.07 -11.02
CA GLN A 175 10.31 -10.46 -10.56
C GLN A 175 11.37 -9.47 -10.99
N SER A 176 11.19 -8.79 -12.13
CA SER A 176 12.11 -7.75 -12.56
C SER A 176 11.43 -6.55 -13.23
N ILE A 177 12.08 -5.40 -13.09
CA ILE A 177 11.74 -4.13 -13.74
C ILE A 177 12.98 -3.71 -14.53
N ASN A 178 12.84 -3.58 -15.84
CA ASN A 178 13.95 -3.32 -16.75
C ASN A 178 13.67 -2.08 -17.59
N ILE A 179 14.66 -1.20 -17.69
CA ILE A 179 14.56 0.05 -18.44
C ILE A 179 15.30 -0.14 -19.75
N LYS A 180 14.58 -0.03 -20.87
CA LYS A 180 15.08 -0.22 -22.23
C LYS A 180 14.93 1.04 -23.07
#